data_AF-A0A6C0C7D5-F1
#
_entry.id   AF-A0A6C0C7D5-F1
#
_cell.length_a   1.000
_cell.length_b   1.000
_cell.length_c   1.000
_cell.angle_alpha   90.00
_cell.angle_beta   90.00
_cell.angle_gamma   90.00
#
_symmetry.space_group_name_H-M   'P 1'
#
loop_
_entity.id
_entity.type
_entity.pdbx_description
1 polymer ?
#
loop_
_entity_poly.entity_id
_entity_poly.type
_entity_poly.pdbx_seq_one_letter_code
_entity_poly.pdbx_strand_id
1 'polypeptide(L)'
;MRCINCFELLNLRNQKEICPPCRSNPEVMISATNAKKKYMLTKDEIEKSKLAFEEDEIEIDLFFCKITPMHVYGSKYLVNDIEDLASKIFECVDDDDKRKQKYLKNVDDEKLALLDDMRENIQVYLEENDIDPEDDILSFIEEVIKRKYETDLSEVIGIIRRKIKLDGLVNEHDAKFIKQARKHRAYGAYVYGHKLSLTETFDKINKDIEHSIILKTRTKKIDKFIKENVDKSFVVFLMGVPIYKKYTTQFSCNIKFETVCKRFLEHVNRKKSLDKLIIKNVDKQYHDFARELFEYEQYVIDLSFQCGPEIVCKIILDRVNNKIARDNRTEKIDSISWIDAAIDDSDINSIYSTYTGKGGDINDAIKNIKNIIIKRDERKTNEIDKLINKMGLADIKSYEDVKFDFLVGRIGIEDAKAKLIEIKNNI
;
A
#
# COMPACT_ATOMS: atom_id res chain seq x y z
N MET A 1 12.98 7.87 -53.17
CA MET A 1 13.93 8.21 -52.10
C MET A 1 13.31 9.26 -51.19
N ARG A 2 13.69 9.31 -49.92
CA ARG A 2 13.26 10.35 -48.95
C ARG A 2 14.45 11.20 -48.53
N CYS A 3 14.21 12.45 -48.15
CA CYS A 3 15.25 13.34 -47.63
C CYS A 3 15.85 12.76 -46.34
N ILE A 4 17.18 12.71 -46.23
CA ILE A 4 17.89 12.18 -45.06
C ILE A 4 17.61 12.95 -43.76
N ASN A 5 17.23 14.24 -43.85
CA ASN A 5 16.93 15.08 -42.69
C ASN A 5 15.43 15.13 -42.36
N CYS A 6 14.58 15.56 -43.31
CA CYS A 6 13.15 15.79 -43.06
C CYS A 6 12.22 14.64 -43.49
N PHE A 7 12.76 13.56 -44.06
CA PHE A 7 12.02 12.38 -44.54
C PHE A 7 10.91 12.63 -45.59
N GLU A 8 10.84 13.83 -46.17
CA GLU A 8 9.95 14.16 -47.28
C GLU A 8 10.29 13.35 -48.55
N LEU A 9 9.27 13.03 -49.35
CA LEU A 9 9.44 12.27 -50.58
C LEU A 9 10.18 13.11 -51.64
N LEU A 10 11.32 12.62 -52.13
CA LEU A 10 12.12 13.33 -53.12
C LEU A 10 11.61 13.06 -54.53
N ASN A 11 11.55 14.12 -55.33
CA ASN A 11 11.03 14.08 -56.69
C ASN A 11 11.96 13.26 -57.61
N LEU A 12 11.41 12.40 -58.48
CA LEU A 12 12.15 11.42 -59.30
C LEU A 12 13.25 12.05 -60.19
N ARG A 13 13.11 13.34 -60.55
CA ARG A 13 14.09 14.08 -61.38
C ARG A 13 15.31 14.60 -60.60
N ASN A 14 15.28 14.57 -59.26
CA ASN A 14 16.36 15.00 -58.38
C ASN A 14 16.74 13.85 -57.44
N GLN A 15 17.58 12.93 -57.91
CA GLN A 15 18.14 11.82 -57.13
C GLN A 15 19.21 12.31 -56.11
N LYS A 16 18.88 13.29 -55.28
CA LYS A 16 19.76 13.79 -54.20
C LYS A 16 19.20 13.29 -52.88
N GLU A 17 20.01 12.66 -52.05
CA GLU A 17 19.61 12.13 -50.72
C GLU A 17 19.09 13.21 -49.74
N ILE A 18 19.25 14.50 -50.04
CA ILE A 18 18.73 15.64 -49.28
C ILE A 18 17.88 16.58 -50.15
N CYS A 19 16.75 17.06 -49.62
CA CYS A 19 15.84 17.96 -50.33
C CYS A 19 16.43 19.39 -50.45
N PRO A 20 16.03 20.19 -51.47
CA PRO A 20 16.55 21.54 -51.65
C PRO A 20 16.37 22.46 -50.43
N PRO A 21 15.21 22.50 -49.73
CA PRO A 21 15.04 23.32 -48.52
C PRO A 21 16.06 22.97 -47.41
N CYS A 22 16.19 21.69 -47.07
CA CYS A 22 17.18 21.22 -46.09
C CYS A 22 18.62 21.51 -46.54
N ARG A 23 18.91 21.37 -47.84
CA ARG A 23 20.24 21.66 -48.39
C ARG A 23 20.63 23.14 -48.26
N SER A 24 19.66 24.05 -48.35
CA SER A 24 19.88 25.49 -48.19
C SER A 24 19.85 25.95 -46.74
N ASN A 25 19.21 25.22 -45.82
CA ASN A 25 19.10 25.62 -44.42
C ASN A 25 20.47 25.54 -43.71
N PRO A 26 21.02 26.65 -43.18
CA PRO A 26 22.28 26.65 -42.42
C PRO A 26 22.21 25.90 -41.09
N GLU A 27 21.02 25.69 -40.52
CA GLU A 27 20.79 24.89 -39.30
C GLU A 27 20.84 23.39 -39.59
N VAL A 28 20.63 22.98 -40.84
CA VAL A 28 20.66 21.57 -41.25
C VAL A 28 22.00 21.20 -41.89
N MET A 29 22.57 22.11 -42.70
CA MET A 29 23.79 21.87 -43.45
C MET A 29 24.87 22.92 -43.19
N ILE A 30 26.02 22.49 -42.69
CA ILE A 30 27.15 23.35 -42.34
C ILE A 30 28.31 23.19 -43.32
N SER A 31 29.03 24.28 -43.62
CA SER A 31 30.25 24.21 -44.43
C SER A 31 31.42 23.67 -43.63
N ALA A 32 32.38 23.00 -44.30
CA ALA A 32 33.62 22.55 -43.66
C ALA A 32 34.32 23.67 -42.86
N THR A 33 34.35 24.88 -43.42
CA THR A 33 34.98 26.04 -42.78
C THR A 33 34.26 26.45 -41.49
N ASN A 34 32.93 26.43 -41.49
CA ASN A 34 32.16 26.78 -40.31
C ASN A 34 32.19 25.66 -39.27
N ALA A 35 32.17 24.39 -39.68
CA ALA A 35 32.30 23.26 -38.78
C ALA A 35 33.62 23.30 -37.98
N LYS A 36 34.75 23.55 -38.65
CA LYS A 36 36.06 23.72 -37.99
C LYS A 36 36.08 24.86 -36.97
N LYS A 37 35.40 25.96 -37.28
CA LYS A 37 35.34 27.14 -36.40
C LYS A 37 34.40 26.94 -35.22
N LYS A 38 33.23 26.34 -35.44
CA LYS A 38 32.16 26.17 -34.44
C LYS A 38 32.50 25.02 -33.48
N TYR A 39 32.84 23.86 -34.03
CA TYR A 39 33.06 22.64 -33.26
C TYR A 39 34.55 22.37 -32.98
N MET A 40 35.45 23.33 -33.24
CA MET A 40 36.90 23.18 -33.03
C MET A 40 37.55 21.96 -33.70
N LEU A 41 36.89 21.41 -34.73
CA LEU A 41 37.39 20.30 -35.51
C LEU A 41 38.51 20.75 -36.47
N THR A 42 39.41 19.84 -36.79
CA THR A 42 40.41 20.00 -37.84
C THR A 42 39.86 19.55 -39.19
N LYS A 43 40.55 19.95 -40.26
CA LYS A 43 40.22 19.50 -41.62
C LYS A 43 40.37 17.98 -41.72
N ASP A 44 41.42 17.43 -41.13
CA ASP A 44 41.71 16.00 -41.12
C ASP A 44 40.63 15.21 -40.38
N GLU A 45 40.15 15.66 -39.22
CA GLU A 45 39.08 14.97 -38.48
C GLU A 45 37.76 14.91 -39.29
N ILE A 46 37.44 15.95 -40.05
CA ILE A 46 36.24 15.99 -40.91
C ILE A 46 36.43 15.16 -42.19
N GLU A 47 37.63 15.15 -42.78
CA GLU A 47 37.89 14.48 -44.07
C GLU A 47 38.27 12.99 -43.90
N LYS A 48 38.85 12.62 -42.75
CA LYS A 48 39.23 11.24 -42.39
C LYS A 48 38.15 10.51 -41.61
N SER A 49 36.98 11.10 -41.34
CA SER A 49 35.84 10.38 -40.74
C SER A 49 35.38 9.15 -41.56
N LYS A 50 35.83 9.06 -42.83
CA LYS A 50 35.66 7.90 -43.72
C LYS A 50 36.78 6.86 -43.69
N LEU A 51 37.88 7.13 -42.99
CA LEU A 51 39.08 6.31 -42.98
C LEU A 51 39.39 5.92 -41.55
N ALA A 52 39.14 4.66 -41.22
CA ALA A 52 39.55 4.00 -39.99
C ALA A 52 40.91 4.52 -39.52
N PHE A 53 40.93 5.12 -38.33
CA PHE A 53 42.14 5.16 -37.53
C PHE A 53 42.21 3.83 -36.81
N GLU A 54 43.22 3.04 -37.17
CA GLU A 54 43.52 1.81 -36.46
C GLU A 54 43.78 2.12 -34.97
N GLU A 55 43.11 1.32 -34.14
CA GLU A 55 43.29 1.06 -32.71
C GLU A 55 42.39 1.76 -31.67
N ASP A 56 41.56 2.76 -31.98
CA ASP A 56 40.43 3.14 -31.10
C ASP A 56 39.30 3.82 -31.92
N GLU A 57 38.22 3.08 -32.19
CA GLU A 57 37.24 3.34 -33.25
C GLU A 57 36.26 4.51 -32.97
N ILE A 58 36.44 5.65 -33.65
CA ILE A 58 35.36 6.62 -33.92
C ILE A 58 34.98 6.50 -35.40
N GLU A 59 34.04 5.61 -35.72
CA GLU A 59 33.45 5.52 -37.06
C GLU A 59 32.14 6.34 -37.12
N ILE A 60 32.14 7.44 -37.88
CA ILE A 60 30.94 8.21 -38.21
C ILE A 60 30.95 8.49 -39.72
N ASP A 61 30.00 7.90 -40.44
CA ASP A 61 29.82 8.17 -41.87
C ASP A 61 29.11 9.52 -42.05
N LEU A 62 29.91 10.57 -42.26
CA LEU A 62 29.39 11.92 -42.48
C LEU A 62 28.69 12.02 -43.84
N PHE A 63 27.41 12.35 -43.86
CA PHE A 63 26.75 12.75 -45.10
C PHE A 63 27.30 14.10 -45.59
N PHE A 64 27.65 14.20 -46.88
CA PHE A 64 28.07 15.46 -47.47
C PHE A 64 27.52 15.72 -48.87
N CYS A 65 27.36 17.00 -49.21
CA CYS A 65 27.04 17.44 -50.56
C CYS A 65 28.05 18.48 -51.07
N LYS A 66 28.49 18.31 -52.32
CA LYS A 66 29.37 19.28 -52.99
C LYS A 66 28.57 20.52 -53.38
N ILE A 67 29.15 21.69 -53.15
CA ILE A 67 28.62 23.00 -53.55
C ILE A 67 29.62 23.67 -54.46
N THR A 68 29.13 24.23 -55.56
CA THR A 68 29.91 24.99 -56.52
C THR A 68 29.29 26.38 -56.69
N PRO A 69 29.61 27.35 -55.83
CA PRO A 69 29.37 28.75 -56.14
C PRO A 69 30.60 29.27 -56.90
N MET A 70 30.41 29.71 -58.15
CA MET A 70 31.34 30.61 -58.87
C MET A 70 32.84 30.25 -58.70
N HIS A 71 33.25 29.07 -59.18
CA HIS A 71 34.66 28.62 -59.32
C HIS A 71 35.43 28.17 -58.06
N VAL A 72 34.78 27.97 -56.90
CA VAL A 72 35.41 27.30 -55.74
C VAL A 72 34.62 26.05 -55.35
N TYR A 73 35.27 24.88 -55.33
CA TYR A 73 34.67 23.63 -54.86
C TYR A 73 34.63 23.62 -53.33
N GLY A 74 33.43 23.47 -52.74
CA GLY A 74 33.26 23.28 -51.30
C GLY A 74 32.34 22.10 -50.97
N SER A 75 32.37 21.64 -49.73
CA SER A 75 31.46 20.62 -49.20
C SER A 75 30.63 21.20 -48.04
N LYS A 76 29.36 20.80 -47.96
CA LYS A 76 28.54 20.93 -46.75
C LYS A 76 28.22 19.56 -46.18
N TYR A 77 28.14 19.49 -44.86
CA TYR A 77 27.85 18.30 -44.05
C TYR A 77 26.56 18.52 -43.26
N LEU A 78 25.90 17.45 -42.82
CA LEU A 78 24.82 17.57 -41.83
C LEU A 78 25.38 18.13 -40.53
N VAL A 79 24.65 19.04 -39.89
CA VAL A 79 25.03 19.61 -38.59
C VAL A 79 25.11 18.52 -37.53
N ASN A 80 24.09 17.65 -37.44
CA ASN A 80 24.04 16.55 -36.48
C ASN A 80 25.24 15.60 -36.61
N ASP A 81 25.61 15.20 -37.82
CA ASP A 81 26.77 14.31 -38.04
C ASP A 81 28.08 14.95 -37.55
N ILE A 82 28.21 16.28 -37.70
CA ILE A 82 29.37 17.04 -37.23
C ILE A 82 29.37 17.19 -35.70
N GLU A 83 28.20 17.33 -35.09
CA GLU A 83 28.04 17.38 -33.62
C GLU A 83 28.40 16.05 -32.97
N ASP A 84 27.94 14.94 -33.54
CA ASP A 84 28.31 13.59 -33.11
C ASP A 84 29.81 13.37 -33.22
N LEU A 85 30.42 13.81 -34.33
CA LEU A 85 31.86 13.72 -34.55
C LEU A 85 32.65 14.53 -33.52
N ALA A 86 32.24 15.77 -33.26
CA ALA A 86 32.88 16.62 -32.27
C ALA A 86 32.79 16.04 -30.87
N SER A 87 31.61 15.56 -30.47
CA SER A 87 31.38 14.97 -29.15
C SER A 87 32.30 13.78 -28.91
N LYS A 88 32.37 12.83 -29.86
CA LYS A 88 33.24 11.66 -29.75
C LYS A 88 34.73 12.01 -29.73
N ILE A 89 35.16 12.97 -30.55
CA ILE A 89 36.57 13.41 -30.55
C ILE A 89 36.94 14.02 -29.20
N PHE A 90 36.11 14.90 -28.65
CA PHE A 90 36.43 15.60 -27.41
C PHE A 90 36.19 14.77 -26.14
N GLU A 91 35.41 13.68 -26.20
CA GLU A 91 35.36 12.67 -25.15
C GLU A 91 36.73 12.02 -24.91
N CYS A 92 37.49 11.78 -25.97
CA CYS A 92 38.81 11.13 -25.93
C CYS A 92 39.99 12.09 -25.69
N VAL A 93 39.73 13.39 -25.48
CA VAL A 93 40.77 14.41 -25.27
C VAL A 93 40.79 14.82 -23.79
N ASP A 94 41.98 15.07 -23.23
CA ASP A 94 42.15 15.52 -21.84
C ASP A 94 41.43 16.85 -21.56
N ASP A 95 40.90 17.02 -20.34
CA ASP A 95 40.14 18.20 -19.92
C ASP A 95 40.96 19.51 -19.88
N ASP A 96 42.29 19.39 -19.78
CA ASP A 96 43.23 20.51 -19.77
C ASP A 96 43.52 21.04 -21.18
N ASP A 97 43.06 20.33 -22.22
CA ASP A 97 43.30 20.70 -23.61
C ASP A 97 42.53 21.97 -23.99
N LYS A 98 43.27 22.96 -24.51
CA LYS A 98 42.73 24.28 -24.88
C LYS A 98 41.64 24.21 -25.97
N ARG A 99 41.69 23.20 -26.84
CA ARG A 99 40.71 22.99 -27.91
C ARG A 99 39.43 22.39 -27.35
N LYS A 100 39.54 21.40 -26.45
CA LYS A 100 38.40 20.84 -25.71
C LYS A 100 37.71 21.90 -24.85
N GLN A 101 38.46 22.69 -24.09
CA GLN A 101 37.90 23.79 -23.28
C GLN A 101 37.17 24.82 -24.14
N LYS A 102 37.67 25.12 -25.34
CA LYS A 102 37.05 26.07 -26.26
C LYS A 102 35.80 25.48 -26.94
N TYR A 103 35.80 24.19 -27.25
CA TYR A 103 34.62 23.47 -27.73
C TYR A 103 33.51 23.46 -26.66
N LEU A 104 33.84 23.05 -25.43
CA LEU A 104 32.90 23.05 -24.31
C LEU A 104 32.33 24.45 -24.05
N LYS A 105 33.17 25.49 -24.08
CA LYS A 105 32.72 26.87 -23.98
C LYS A 105 31.76 27.27 -25.10
N ASN A 106 32.03 26.88 -26.35
CA ASN A 106 31.11 27.16 -27.46
C ASN A 106 29.76 26.45 -27.29
N VAL A 107 29.75 25.22 -26.78
CA VAL A 107 28.53 24.47 -26.47
C VAL A 107 27.74 25.15 -25.34
N ASP A 108 28.44 25.62 -24.30
CA ASP A 108 27.83 26.38 -23.21
C ASP A 108 27.26 27.73 -23.69
N ASP A 109 27.99 28.45 -24.55
CA ASP A 109 27.55 29.72 -25.13
C ASP A 109 26.31 29.53 -26.03
N GLU A 110 26.24 28.44 -26.81
CA GLU A 110 25.08 28.09 -27.65
C GLU A 110 23.86 27.69 -26.79
N LYS A 111 24.10 26.95 -25.69
CA LYS A 111 23.07 26.65 -24.71
C LYS A 111 22.54 27.91 -24.01
N LEU A 112 23.42 28.85 -23.66
CA LEU A 112 23.02 30.15 -23.10
C LEU A 112 22.18 30.96 -24.10
N ALA A 113 22.58 31.00 -25.36
CA ALA A 113 21.81 31.68 -26.41
C ALA A 113 20.41 31.08 -26.60
N LEU A 114 20.27 29.76 -26.54
CA LEU A 114 18.96 29.09 -26.56
C LEU A 114 18.11 29.46 -25.34
N LEU A 115 18.69 29.50 -24.14
CA LEU A 115 17.97 29.89 -22.93
C LEU A 115 17.50 31.35 -23.01
N ASP A 116 18.32 32.24 -23.55
CA ASP A 116 17.98 33.66 -23.72
C ASP A 116 16.90 33.85 -24.78
N ASP A 117 16.95 33.12 -25.90
CA ASP A 117 15.89 33.10 -26.91
C ASP A 117 14.56 32.60 -26.30
N MET A 118 14.59 31.53 -25.49
CA MET A 118 13.39 31.06 -24.80
C MET A 118 12.80 32.13 -23.86
N ARG A 119 13.65 32.83 -23.09
CA ARG A 119 13.22 33.93 -22.21
C ARG A 119 12.58 35.06 -22.99
N GLU A 120 13.21 35.50 -24.08
CA GLU A 120 12.70 36.57 -24.93
C GLU A 120 11.34 36.20 -25.54
N ASN A 121 11.21 34.98 -26.09
CA ASN A 121 9.95 34.50 -26.65
C ASN A 121 8.82 34.41 -25.59
N ILE A 122 9.14 33.99 -24.37
CA ILE A 122 8.17 33.96 -23.27
C ILE A 122 7.78 35.37 -22.85
N GLN A 123 8.74 36.30 -22.80
CA GLN A 123 8.48 37.70 -22.48
C GLN A 123 7.54 38.34 -23.51
N VAL A 124 7.80 38.13 -24.81
CA VAL A 124 6.90 38.56 -25.90
C VAL A 124 5.49 38.01 -25.69
N TYR A 125 5.34 36.71 -25.38
CA TYR A 125 4.03 36.12 -25.09
C TYR A 125 3.32 36.81 -23.92
N LEU A 126 4.02 37.12 -22.83
CA LEU A 126 3.43 37.79 -21.66
C LEU A 126 2.95 39.20 -22.02
N GLU A 127 3.78 39.96 -22.73
CA GLU A 127 3.47 41.32 -23.18
C GLU A 127 2.28 41.34 -24.16
N GLU A 128 2.26 40.45 -25.15
CA GLU A 128 1.15 40.33 -26.12
C GLU A 128 -0.19 39.98 -25.47
N ASN A 129 -0.16 39.35 -24.28
CA ASN A 129 -1.35 38.94 -23.55
C ASN A 129 -1.64 39.83 -22.32
N ASP A 130 -0.93 40.95 -22.16
CA ASP A 130 -1.07 41.90 -21.05
C ASP A 130 -0.99 41.20 -19.67
N ILE A 131 -0.05 40.26 -19.54
CA ILE A 131 0.19 39.51 -18.30
C ILE A 131 1.41 40.12 -17.60
N ASP A 132 1.17 40.68 -16.41
CA ASP A 132 2.24 41.07 -15.48
C ASP A 132 2.52 39.91 -14.49
N PRO A 133 3.59 39.12 -14.67
CA PRO A 133 3.82 37.92 -13.89
C PRO A 133 4.28 38.23 -12.47
N GLU A 134 3.61 37.61 -11.48
CA GLU A 134 4.10 37.60 -10.10
C GLU A 134 5.41 36.79 -9.95
N ASP A 135 6.13 37.01 -8.84
CA ASP A 135 7.41 36.34 -8.53
C ASP A 135 7.32 34.80 -8.62
N ASP A 136 6.16 34.21 -8.30
CA ASP A 136 5.96 32.76 -8.36
C ASP A 136 5.83 32.23 -9.80
N ILE A 137 5.26 33.03 -10.71
CA ILE A 137 5.22 32.74 -12.15
C ILE A 137 6.62 32.88 -12.73
N LEU A 138 7.36 33.95 -12.40
CA LEU A 138 8.74 34.15 -12.84
C LEU A 138 9.65 33.00 -12.41
N SER A 139 9.56 32.60 -11.15
CA SER A 139 10.34 31.47 -10.60
C SER A 139 10.01 30.17 -11.33
N PHE A 140 8.74 29.93 -11.65
CA PHE A 140 8.31 28.75 -12.41
C PHE A 140 8.80 28.76 -13.86
N ILE A 141 8.76 29.91 -14.54
CA ILE A 141 9.26 30.06 -15.91
C ILE A 141 10.73 29.65 -15.96
N GLU A 142 11.55 30.19 -15.07
CA GLU A 142 12.98 29.85 -14.99
C GLU A 142 13.22 28.36 -14.67
N GLU A 143 12.39 27.75 -13.82
CA GLU A 143 12.47 26.32 -13.52
C GLU A 143 12.17 25.46 -14.76
N VAL A 144 11.13 25.82 -15.52
CA VAL A 144 10.74 25.10 -16.74
C VAL A 144 11.81 25.24 -17.81
N ILE A 145 12.28 26.46 -18.09
CA ILE A 145 13.35 26.73 -19.06
C ILE A 145 14.58 25.86 -18.72
N LYS A 146 15.03 25.85 -17.46
CA LYS A 146 16.20 25.06 -17.03
C LYS A 146 16.00 23.55 -17.15
N ARG A 147 14.79 23.03 -16.92
CA ARG A 147 14.52 21.58 -16.95
C ARG A 147 14.17 21.04 -18.32
N LYS A 148 13.78 21.91 -19.25
CA LYS A 148 13.23 21.56 -20.56
C LYS A 148 13.95 22.25 -21.72
N TYR A 149 15.18 22.76 -21.51
CA TYR A 149 15.94 23.49 -22.54
C TYR A 149 16.25 22.67 -23.80
N GLU A 150 16.21 21.33 -23.72
CA GLU A 150 16.39 20.42 -24.87
C GLU A 150 15.07 20.11 -25.60
N THR A 151 13.95 20.70 -25.14
CA THR A 151 12.61 20.44 -25.67
C THR A 151 12.16 21.59 -26.56
N ASP A 152 11.22 21.34 -27.47
CA ASP A 152 10.65 22.37 -28.35
C ASP A 152 10.12 23.57 -27.55
N LEU A 153 10.51 24.79 -27.95
CA LEU A 153 10.03 26.06 -27.42
C LEU A 153 8.50 26.10 -27.31
N SER A 154 7.81 25.51 -28.29
CA SER A 154 6.34 25.41 -28.33
C SER A 154 5.77 24.62 -27.14
N GLU A 155 6.48 23.58 -26.69
CA GLU A 155 6.09 22.81 -25.50
C GLU A 155 6.26 23.63 -24.23
N VAL A 156 7.38 24.35 -24.12
CA VAL A 156 7.72 25.17 -22.94
C VAL A 156 6.72 26.32 -22.78
N ILE A 157 6.44 27.07 -23.86
CA ILE A 157 5.39 28.09 -23.88
C ILE A 157 4.03 27.46 -23.55
N GLY A 158 3.75 26.27 -24.06
CA GLY A 158 2.54 25.52 -23.76
C GLY A 158 2.35 25.22 -22.27
N ILE A 159 3.43 24.81 -21.57
CA ILE A 159 3.41 24.55 -20.11
C ILE A 159 3.11 25.84 -19.34
N ILE A 160 3.81 26.93 -19.67
CA ILE A 160 3.64 28.24 -19.03
C ILE A 160 2.21 28.75 -19.21
N ARG A 161 1.69 28.68 -20.45
CA ARG A 161 0.32 29.06 -20.78
C ARG A 161 -0.72 28.26 -19.99
N ARG A 162 -0.53 26.95 -19.82
CA ARG A 162 -1.46 26.13 -19.03
C ARG A 162 -1.42 26.52 -17.55
N LYS A 163 -0.24 26.76 -16.98
CA LYS A 163 -0.12 27.23 -15.59
C LYS A 163 -0.87 28.54 -15.38
N ILE A 164 -0.59 29.57 -16.18
CA ILE A 164 -1.21 30.90 -16.05
C ILE A 164 -2.74 30.80 -16.11
N LYS A 165 -3.28 30.04 -17.07
CA LYS A 165 -4.73 29.84 -17.21
C LYS A 165 -5.37 29.16 -15.99
N LEU A 166 -4.73 28.13 -15.45
CA LEU A 166 -5.28 27.42 -14.29
C LEU A 166 -5.11 28.22 -13.00
N ASP A 167 -4.00 28.94 -12.84
CA ASP A 167 -3.78 29.82 -11.69
C ASP A 167 -4.77 30.99 -11.69
N GLY A 168 -5.13 31.54 -12.87
CA GLY A 168 -6.19 32.55 -12.98
C GLY A 168 -7.50 32.10 -12.32
N LEU A 169 -7.95 30.87 -12.60
CA LEU A 169 -9.16 30.31 -11.97
C LEU A 169 -8.97 29.98 -10.48
N VAL A 170 -7.79 29.48 -10.10
CA VAL A 170 -7.51 29.06 -8.72
C VAL A 170 -7.36 30.25 -7.78
N ASN A 171 -6.74 31.34 -8.24
CA ASN A 171 -6.43 32.52 -7.45
C ASN A 171 -7.68 33.39 -7.14
N GLU A 172 -8.82 33.12 -7.76
CA GLU A 172 -10.12 33.73 -7.41
C GLU A 172 -10.67 33.24 -6.05
N HIS A 173 -10.06 32.20 -5.47
CA HIS A 173 -10.48 31.60 -4.20
C HIS A 173 -9.57 31.97 -3.02
N ASP A 174 -9.97 31.55 -1.81
CA ASP A 174 -9.19 31.82 -0.59
C ASP A 174 -7.83 31.08 -0.57
N ALA A 175 -6.88 31.61 0.20
CA ALA A 175 -5.51 31.07 0.29
C ALA A 175 -5.43 29.57 0.65
N LYS A 176 -6.41 29.04 1.39
CA LYS A 176 -6.44 27.63 1.77
C LYS A 176 -6.92 26.75 0.61
N PHE A 177 -7.83 27.24 -0.23
CA PHE A 177 -8.19 26.59 -1.49
C PHE A 177 -7.00 26.58 -2.44
N ILE A 178 -6.36 27.73 -2.68
CA ILE A 178 -5.19 27.88 -3.56
C ILE A 178 -4.11 26.84 -3.21
N LYS A 179 -3.74 26.77 -1.93
CA LYS A 179 -2.73 25.80 -1.45
C LYS A 179 -3.11 24.34 -1.68
N GLN A 180 -4.39 23.99 -1.61
CA GLN A 180 -4.87 22.63 -1.86
C GLN A 180 -4.96 22.32 -3.35
N ALA A 181 -5.42 23.28 -4.16
CA ALA A 181 -5.53 23.16 -5.61
C ALA A 181 -4.17 22.94 -6.27
N ARG A 182 -3.15 23.74 -5.92
CA ARG A 182 -1.78 23.59 -6.44
C ARG A 182 -1.11 22.25 -6.06
N LYS A 183 -1.58 21.59 -4.98
CA LYS A 183 -1.14 20.25 -4.56
C LYS A 183 -1.96 19.11 -5.18
N HIS A 184 -3.04 19.42 -5.87
CA HIS A 184 -3.93 18.41 -6.42
C HIS A 184 -3.28 17.73 -7.63
N ARG A 185 -3.37 16.41 -7.73
CA ARG A 185 -2.79 15.64 -8.84
C ARG A 185 -3.23 16.12 -10.23
N ALA A 186 -4.48 16.59 -10.34
CA ALA A 186 -5.02 17.06 -11.62
C ALA A 186 -4.40 18.39 -12.06
N TYR A 187 -3.94 19.22 -11.12
CA TYR A 187 -3.25 20.48 -11.41
C TYR A 187 -1.96 20.19 -12.19
N GLY A 188 -1.07 19.35 -11.63
CA GLY A 188 0.17 18.97 -12.30
C GLY A 188 -0.06 18.24 -13.62
N ALA A 189 -1.04 17.33 -13.68
CA ALA A 189 -1.38 16.61 -14.90
C ALA A 189 -1.84 17.54 -16.03
N TYR A 190 -2.54 18.63 -15.71
CA TYR A 190 -2.95 19.63 -16.70
C TYR A 190 -1.78 20.51 -17.13
N VAL A 191 -0.99 21.03 -16.19
CA VAL A 191 0.16 21.90 -16.51
C VAL A 191 1.18 21.20 -17.40
N TYR A 192 1.56 19.97 -17.06
CA TYR A 192 2.59 19.21 -17.78
C TYR A 192 2.06 18.24 -18.84
N GLY A 193 0.74 18.13 -19.00
CA GLY A 193 0.11 17.21 -19.96
C GLY A 193 -0.50 17.92 -21.19
N HIS A 194 -0.78 17.14 -22.24
CA HIS A 194 -1.28 17.67 -23.52
C HIS A 194 -2.79 17.46 -23.77
N LYS A 195 -3.53 16.78 -22.88
CA LYS A 195 -4.86 16.24 -23.20
C LYS A 195 -6.02 16.63 -22.27
N LEU A 196 -5.78 17.44 -21.25
CA LEU A 196 -6.81 17.77 -20.26
C LEU A 196 -7.46 19.12 -20.57
N SER A 197 -8.79 19.21 -20.48
CA SER A 197 -9.53 20.46 -20.58
C SER A 197 -9.31 21.32 -19.33
N LEU A 198 -9.18 22.64 -19.49
CA LEU A 198 -9.01 23.60 -18.38
C LEU A 198 -10.20 23.54 -17.41
N THR A 199 -11.42 23.63 -17.94
CA THR A 199 -12.65 23.69 -17.14
C THR A 199 -12.89 22.38 -16.41
N GLU A 200 -12.77 21.24 -17.09
CA GLU A 200 -12.92 19.92 -16.48
C GLU A 200 -11.87 19.67 -15.38
N THR A 201 -10.65 20.15 -15.59
CA THR A 201 -9.57 20.07 -14.59
C THR A 201 -9.94 20.88 -13.35
N PHE A 202 -10.35 22.14 -13.55
CA PHE A 202 -10.73 23.03 -12.46
C PHE A 202 -11.94 22.50 -11.69
N ASP A 203 -13.01 22.09 -12.38
CA ASP A 203 -14.22 21.53 -11.77
C ASP A 203 -13.91 20.29 -10.93
N LYS A 204 -13.01 19.43 -11.41
CA LYS A 204 -12.54 18.26 -10.67
C LYS A 204 -11.79 18.66 -9.40
N ILE A 205 -10.84 19.58 -9.50
CA ILE A 205 -10.08 20.08 -8.34
C ILE A 205 -11.04 20.69 -7.32
N ASN A 206 -11.94 21.56 -7.78
CA ASN A 206 -12.91 22.25 -6.93
C ASN A 206 -13.79 21.25 -6.20
N LYS A 207 -14.40 20.31 -6.93
CA LYS A 207 -15.25 19.26 -6.37
C LYS A 207 -14.51 18.39 -5.35
N ASP A 208 -13.29 17.95 -5.64
CA ASP A 208 -12.50 17.12 -4.73
C ASP A 208 -12.14 17.87 -3.43
N ILE A 209 -11.81 19.17 -3.53
CA ILE A 209 -11.55 20.03 -2.37
C ILE A 209 -12.83 20.27 -1.56
N GLU A 210 -13.94 20.59 -2.21
CA GLU A 210 -15.25 20.79 -1.58
C GLU A 210 -15.68 19.54 -0.82
N HIS A 211 -15.58 18.37 -1.46
CA HIS A 211 -15.83 17.07 -0.83
C HIS A 211 -14.98 16.88 0.43
N SER A 212 -13.67 17.14 0.34
CA SER A 212 -12.74 17.06 1.48
C SER A 212 -13.12 17.99 2.62
N ILE A 213 -13.52 19.23 2.33
CA ILE A 213 -13.98 20.21 3.33
C ILE A 213 -15.26 19.74 4.02
N ILE A 214 -16.24 19.25 3.26
CA ILE A 214 -17.50 18.74 3.79
C ILE A 214 -17.26 17.55 4.72
N LEU A 215 -16.46 16.57 4.29
CA LEU A 215 -16.14 15.39 5.10
C LEU A 215 -15.36 15.75 6.37
N LYS A 216 -14.37 16.65 6.29
CA LYS A 216 -13.64 17.15 7.46
C LYS A 216 -14.56 17.86 8.44
N THR A 217 -15.50 18.66 7.95
CA THR A 217 -16.47 19.39 8.78
C THR A 217 -17.42 18.42 9.48
N ARG A 218 -17.96 17.43 8.74
CA ARG A 218 -18.80 16.37 9.31
C ARG A 218 -18.07 15.59 10.40
N THR A 219 -16.83 15.17 10.13
CA THR A 219 -15.96 14.44 11.06
C THR A 219 -15.71 15.25 12.33
N LYS A 220 -15.27 16.52 12.21
CA LYS A 220 -15.08 17.40 13.37
C LYS A 220 -16.36 17.58 14.18
N LYS A 221 -17.51 17.77 13.52
CA LYS A 221 -18.80 17.99 14.18
C LYS A 221 -19.22 16.75 14.98
N ILE A 222 -19.08 15.56 14.40
CA ILE A 222 -19.46 14.32 15.09
C ILE A 222 -18.47 13.94 16.18
N ASP A 223 -17.16 14.10 15.96
CA ASP A 223 -16.14 13.82 16.98
C ASP A 223 -16.30 14.73 18.20
N LYS A 224 -16.64 16.01 17.97
CA LYS A 224 -16.99 16.94 19.05
C LYS A 224 -18.21 16.45 19.84
N PHE A 225 -19.27 16.05 19.15
CA PHE A 225 -20.46 15.50 19.82
C PHE A 225 -20.14 14.27 20.67
N ILE A 226 -19.39 13.30 20.12
CA ILE A 226 -18.97 12.10 20.86
C ILE A 226 -18.20 12.50 22.12
N LYS A 227 -17.23 13.40 21.99
CA LYS A 227 -16.39 13.85 23.11
C LYS A 227 -17.18 14.53 24.23
N GLU A 228 -18.24 15.28 23.88
CA GLU A 228 -19.04 16.05 24.82
C GLU A 228 -20.18 15.25 25.47
N ASN A 229 -20.69 14.21 24.81
CA ASN A 229 -21.94 13.55 25.21
C ASN A 229 -21.81 12.05 25.48
N VAL A 230 -20.65 11.45 25.21
CA VAL A 230 -20.46 9.99 25.32
C VAL A 230 -19.26 9.68 26.21
N ASP A 231 -19.42 8.68 27.10
CA ASP A 231 -18.33 8.22 27.96
C ASP A 231 -17.13 7.72 27.13
N LYS A 232 -15.91 8.02 27.59
CA LYS A 232 -14.66 7.69 26.88
C LYS A 232 -14.55 6.21 26.50
N SER A 233 -15.11 5.31 27.31
CA SER A 233 -15.10 3.85 27.06
C SER A 233 -15.86 3.43 25.80
N PHE A 234 -16.80 4.24 25.30
CA PHE A 234 -17.60 3.92 24.11
C PHE A 234 -17.11 4.59 22.83
N VAL A 235 -16.10 5.46 22.90
CA VAL A 235 -15.61 6.23 21.74
C VAL A 235 -15.10 5.31 20.63
N VAL A 236 -14.23 4.36 20.98
CA VAL A 236 -13.65 3.39 20.02
C VAL A 236 -14.76 2.56 19.37
N PHE A 237 -15.74 2.14 20.17
CA PHE A 237 -16.92 1.42 19.68
C PHE A 237 -17.71 2.26 18.66
N LEU A 238 -18.04 3.52 18.97
CA LEU A 238 -18.81 4.38 18.07
C LEU A 238 -18.10 4.67 16.75
N MET A 239 -16.77 4.80 16.76
CA MET A 239 -15.98 4.96 15.53
C MET A 239 -16.07 3.71 14.62
N GLY A 240 -16.31 2.53 15.20
CA GLY A 240 -16.51 1.28 14.47
C GLY A 240 -17.92 1.08 13.90
N VAL A 241 -18.91 1.86 14.35
CA VAL A 241 -20.31 1.69 13.90
C VAL A 241 -20.47 2.14 12.45
N PRO A 242 -21.23 1.41 11.60
CA PRO A 242 -21.41 1.72 10.17
C PRO A 242 -21.87 3.14 9.88
N ILE A 243 -22.73 3.72 10.72
CA ILE A 243 -23.24 5.07 10.52
C ILE A 243 -22.16 6.16 10.74
N TYR A 244 -21.17 5.94 11.61
CA TYR A 244 -20.03 6.85 11.75
C TYR A 244 -19.26 6.90 10.43
N LYS A 245 -18.81 5.73 9.95
CA LYS A 245 -18.08 5.60 8.69
C LYS A 245 -18.87 6.20 7.52
N LYS A 246 -20.17 5.90 7.43
CA LYS A 246 -21.05 6.43 6.38
C LYS A 246 -21.09 7.96 6.41
N TYR A 247 -21.23 8.57 7.59
CA TYR A 247 -21.34 10.02 7.74
C TYR A 247 -20.03 10.77 7.52
N THR A 248 -18.89 10.19 7.93
CA THR A 248 -17.58 10.86 7.86
C THR A 248 -16.81 10.61 6.57
N THR A 249 -17.14 9.56 5.82
CA THR A 249 -16.39 9.18 4.59
C THR A 249 -17.18 9.30 3.30
N GLN A 250 -18.52 9.17 3.33
CA GLN A 250 -19.33 9.24 2.11
C GLN A 250 -19.84 10.66 1.85
N PHE A 251 -19.39 11.25 0.75
CA PHE A 251 -19.82 12.58 0.35
C PHE A 251 -21.34 12.64 0.14
N SER A 252 -21.89 11.67 -0.59
CA SER A 252 -23.33 11.51 -0.90
C SER A 252 -24.21 11.14 0.30
N CYS A 253 -23.66 11.12 1.52
CA CYS A 253 -24.45 10.88 2.71
C CYS A 253 -25.44 12.03 2.95
N ASN A 254 -26.74 11.70 2.88
CA ASN A 254 -27.86 12.63 3.09
C ASN A 254 -28.46 12.53 4.49
N ILE A 255 -27.83 11.77 5.41
CA ILE A 255 -28.32 11.63 6.79
C ILE A 255 -28.05 12.93 7.54
N LYS A 256 -29.10 13.50 8.15
CA LYS A 256 -28.98 14.72 8.97
C LYS A 256 -28.14 14.45 10.22
N PHE A 257 -27.37 15.44 10.65
CA PHE A 257 -26.50 15.34 11.81
C PHE A 257 -27.25 14.90 13.07
N GLU A 258 -28.43 15.45 13.31
CA GLU A 258 -29.28 15.14 14.47
C GLU A 258 -29.70 13.66 14.48
N THR A 259 -29.96 13.09 13.29
CA THR A 259 -30.27 11.67 13.13
C THR A 259 -29.06 10.79 13.44
N VAL A 260 -27.85 11.20 13.06
CA VAL A 260 -26.61 10.49 13.41
C VAL A 260 -26.40 10.49 14.91
N CYS A 261 -26.52 11.65 15.55
CA CYS A 261 -26.40 11.79 17.00
C CYS A 261 -27.40 10.89 17.75
N LYS A 262 -28.67 10.91 17.33
CA LYS A 262 -29.71 10.05 17.92
C LYS A 262 -29.32 8.57 17.82
N ARG A 263 -28.91 8.10 16.64
CA ARG A 263 -28.51 6.71 16.43
C ARG A 263 -27.28 6.32 17.24
N PHE A 264 -26.30 7.22 17.43
CA PHE A 264 -25.14 6.94 18.27
C PHE A 264 -25.55 6.69 19.72
N LEU A 265 -26.44 7.52 20.26
CA LEU A 265 -26.97 7.31 21.61
C LEU A 265 -27.74 6.00 21.71
N GLU A 266 -28.49 5.60 20.66
CA GLU A 266 -29.14 4.30 20.61
C GLU A 266 -28.13 3.14 20.67
N HIS A 267 -27.03 3.19 19.89
CA HIS A 267 -25.96 2.19 19.96
C HIS A 267 -25.31 2.12 21.35
N VAL A 268 -25.00 3.28 21.95
CA VAL A 268 -24.41 3.35 23.30
C VAL A 268 -25.38 2.74 24.32
N ASN A 269 -26.67 3.07 24.24
CA ASN A 269 -27.67 2.54 25.16
C ASN A 269 -27.83 1.02 25.03
N ARG A 270 -27.84 0.48 23.81
CA ARG A 270 -27.85 -0.98 23.58
C ARG A 270 -26.63 -1.65 24.19
N LYS A 271 -25.43 -1.15 23.89
CA LYS A 271 -24.17 -1.68 24.42
C LYS A 271 -24.14 -1.63 25.94
N LYS A 272 -24.46 -0.47 26.54
CA LYS A 272 -24.50 -0.28 27.99
C LYS A 272 -25.47 -1.22 28.68
N SER A 273 -26.66 -1.41 28.09
CA SER A 273 -27.69 -2.30 28.64
C SER A 273 -27.22 -3.75 28.63
N LEU A 274 -26.66 -4.22 27.51
CA LEU A 274 -26.18 -5.58 27.37
C LEU A 274 -24.92 -5.86 28.21
N ASP A 275 -23.97 -4.92 28.25
CA ASP A 275 -22.77 -5.02 29.11
C ASP A 275 -23.15 -5.11 30.59
N LYS A 276 -24.13 -4.31 31.05
CA LYS A 276 -24.63 -4.38 32.42
C LYS A 276 -25.26 -5.74 32.74
N LEU A 277 -26.00 -6.31 31.79
CA LEU A 277 -26.59 -7.65 31.93
C LEU A 277 -25.52 -8.74 31.98
N ILE A 278 -24.48 -8.68 31.14
CA ILE A 278 -23.35 -9.63 31.18
C ILE A 278 -22.63 -9.54 32.52
N ILE A 279 -22.25 -8.33 32.94
CA ILE A 279 -21.53 -8.13 34.21
C ILE A 279 -22.32 -8.67 35.41
N LYS A 280 -23.67 -8.58 35.38
CA LYS A 280 -24.53 -9.05 36.46
C LYS A 280 -24.71 -10.57 36.49
N ASN A 281 -24.70 -11.23 35.32
CA ASN A 281 -25.16 -12.63 35.20
C ASN A 281 -24.08 -13.60 34.71
N VAL A 282 -22.89 -13.12 34.33
CA VAL A 282 -21.78 -13.93 33.83
C VAL A 282 -20.56 -13.71 34.73
N ASP A 283 -19.87 -14.80 35.07
CA ASP A 283 -18.60 -14.71 35.82
C ASP A 283 -17.54 -13.95 35.02
N LYS A 284 -16.71 -13.18 35.74
CA LYS A 284 -15.73 -12.26 35.14
C LYS A 284 -14.83 -12.91 34.09
N GLN A 285 -14.42 -14.16 34.32
CA GLN A 285 -13.53 -14.90 33.41
C GLN A 285 -14.15 -15.20 32.04
N TYR A 286 -15.48 -15.15 31.91
CA TYR A 286 -16.20 -15.39 30.65
C TYR A 286 -16.77 -14.11 30.01
N HIS A 287 -16.47 -12.92 30.56
CA HIS A 287 -17.00 -11.65 30.05
C HIS A 287 -16.56 -11.39 28.61
N ASP A 288 -15.30 -11.65 28.29
CA ASP A 288 -14.77 -11.37 26.95
C ASP A 288 -15.35 -12.35 25.93
N PHE A 289 -15.42 -13.64 26.26
CA PHE A 289 -16.13 -14.64 25.45
C PHE A 289 -17.58 -14.21 25.16
N ALA A 290 -18.31 -13.71 26.16
CA ALA A 290 -19.69 -13.25 25.98
C ALA A 290 -19.80 -12.04 25.03
N ARG A 291 -18.82 -11.13 25.04
CA ARG A 291 -18.78 -9.93 24.18
C ARG A 291 -18.33 -10.23 22.75
N GLU A 292 -17.59 -11.32 22.55
CA GLU A 292 -17.14 -11.80 21.24
C GLU A 292 -18.21 -12.60 20.49
N LEU A 293 -19.35 -12.90 21.12
CA LEU A 293 -20.45 -13.61 20.48
C LEU A 293 -21.08 -12.77 19.36
N PHE A 294 -21.39 -13.44 18.25
CA PHE A 294 -22.06 -12.84 17.10
C PHE A 294 -23.36 -12.12 17.48
N GLU A 295 -24.16 -12.70 18.38
CA GLU A 295 -25.43 -12.11 18.83
C GLU A 295 -25.22 -10.80 19.60
N TYR A 296 -24.12 -10.71 20.36
CA TYR A 296 -23.75 -9.46 21.04
C TYR A 296 -23.44 -8.40 20.00
N GLU A 297 -22.57 -8.72 19.03
CA GLU A 297 -22.16 -7.78 17.99
C GLU A 297 -23.36 -7.32 17.15
N GLN A 298 -24.21 -8.24 16.68
CA GLN A 298 -25.40 -7.92 15.90
C GLN A 298 -26.35 -7.00 16.64
N TYR A 299 -26.67 -7.30 17.90
CA TYR A 299 -27.59 -6.48 18.68
C TYR A 299 -27.06 -5.05 18.88
N VAL A 300 -25.76 -4.92 19.13
CA VAL A 300 -25.12 -3.64 19.44
C VAL A 300 -24.89 -2.80 18.17
N ILE A 301 -24.55 -3.42 17.05
CA ILE A 301 -24.20 -2.75 15.79
C ILE A 301 -25.38 -2.55 14.85
N ASP A 302 -26.32 -3.50 14.76
CA ASP A 302 -27.45 -3.41 13.83
C ASP A 302 -28.71 -2.91 14.54
N LEU A 303 -29.05 -1.63 14.36
CA LEU A 303 -30.28 -1.06 14.90
C LEU A 303 -31.55 -1.68 14.32
N SER A 304 -31.47 -2.32 13.15
CA SER A 304 -32.60 -3.03 12.54
C SER A 304 -32.86 -4.39 13.19
N PHE A 305 -31.90 -4.91 13.96
CA PHE A 305 -32.07 -6.14 14.73
C PHE A 305 -33.16 -5.96 15.78
N GLN A 306 -34.29 -6.66 15.60
CA GLN A 306 -35.53 -6.46 16.36
C GLN A 306 -35.60 -7.30 17.65
N CYS A 307 -34.61 -8.13 17.94
CA CYS A 307 -34.61 -8.89 19.19
C CYS A 307 -34.34 -7.97 20.38
N GLY A 308 -35.21 -8.03 21.39
CA GLY A 308 -35.03 -7.28 22.63
C GLY A 308 -33.77 -7.71 23.40
N PRO A 309 -33.23 -6.83 24.27
CA PRO A 309 -32.02 -7.13 25.04
C PRO A 309 -32.14 -8.38 25.90
N GLU A 310 -33.34 -8.71 26.39
CA GLU A 310 -33.60 -9.89 27.22
C GLU A 310 -33.39 -11.19 26.43
N ILE A 311 -33.86 -11.24 25.18
CA ILE A 311 -33.74 -12.41 24.31
C ILE A 311 -32.27 -12.63 23.94
N VAL A 312 -31.58 -11.55 23.55
CA VAL A 312 -30.15 -11.60 23.21
C VAL A 312 -29.33 -12.04 24.41
N CYS A 313 -29.63 -11.49 25.59
CA CYS A 313 -28.97 -11.89 26.83
C CYS A 313 -29.20 -13.38 27.13
N LYS A 314 -30.43 -13.90 26.94
CA LYS A 314 -30.70 -15.32 27.13
C LYS A 314 -29.83 -16.19 26.22
N ILE A 315 -29.74 -15.84 24.93
CA ILE A 315 -28.90 -16.59 23.97
C ILE A 315 -27.42 -16.55 24.39
N ILE A 316 -26.92 -15.38 24.80
CA ILE A 316 -25.55 -15.22 25.29
C ILE A 316 -25.32 -16.07 26.54
N LEU A 317 -26.23 -16.03 27.52
CA LEU A 317 -26.13 -16.80 28.76
C LEU A 317 -26.15 -18.30 28.49
N ASP A 318 -27.02 -18.78 27.59
CA ASP A 318 -27.06 -20.19 27.21
C ASP A 318 -25.72 -20.64 26.58
N ARG A 319 -25.12 -19.81 25.72
CA ARG A 319 -23.79 -20.09 25.13
C ARG A 319 -22.67 -20.08 26.18
N VAL A 320 -22.68 -19.11 27.09
CA VAL A 320 -21.70 -19.02 28.18
C VAL A 320 -21.82 -20.21 29.12
N ASN A 321 -23.04 -20.59 29.52
CA ASN A 321 -23.29 -21.76 30.36
C ASN A 321 -22.79 -23.05 29.70
N ASN A 322 -22.99 -23.19 28.39
CA ASN A 322 -22.43 -24.30 27.63
C ASN A 322 -20.89 -24.30 27.62
N LYS A 323 -20.24 -23.12 27.55
CA LYS A 323 -18.78 -23.01 27.67
C LYS A 323 -18.30 -23.42 29.06
N ILE A 324 -18.93 -22.90 30.12
CA ILE A 324 -18.66 -23.27 31.52
C ILE A 324 -18.76 -24.78 31.70
N ALA A 325 -19.85 -25.39 31.21
CA ALA A 325 -20.08 -26.82 31.33
C ALA A 325 -19.00 -27.64 30.61
N ARG A 326 -18.46 -27.15 29.48
CA ARG A 326 -17.34 -27.79 28.79
C ARG A 326 -16.04 -27.65 29.55
N ASP A 327 -15.73 -26.45 30.04
CA ASP A 327 -14.47 -26.20 30.76
C ASP A 327 -14.40 -27.01 32.05
N ASN A 328 -15.50 -27.06 32.81
CA ASN A 328 -15.60 -27.90 34.01
C ASN A 328 -15.50 -29.39 33.70
N ARG A 329 -15.94 -29.84 32.50
CA ARG A 329 -15.76 -31.25 32.08
C ARG A 329 -14.31 -31.54 31.76
N THR A 330 -13.62 -30.65 31.05
CA THR A 330 -12.19 -30.79 30.73
C THR A 330 -11.35 -30.84 32.02
N GLU A 331 -11.59 -29.93 32.96
CA GLU A 331 -10.86 -29.91 34.24
C GLU A 331 -11.09 -31.19 35.08
N LYS A 332 -12.32 -31.73 35.07
CA LYS A 332 -12.64 -33.00 35.73
C LYS A 332 -12.02 -34.23 35.04
N ILE A 333 -11.65 -34.12 33.77
CA ILE A 333 -10.93 -35.18 33.05
C ILE A 333 -9.43 -35.05 33.33
N ASP A 334 -8.87 -33.84 33.23
CA ASP A 334 -7.44 -33.59 33.45
C ASP A 334 -7.00 -33.96 34.87
N SER A 335 -7.92 -33.92 35.85
CA SER A 335 -7.66 -34.41 37.21
C SER A 335 -7.52 -35.94 37.33
N ILE A 336 -7.82 -36.74 36.29
CA ILE A 336 -7.76 -38.20 36.30
C ILE A 336 -6.51 -38.68 35.57
N SER A 337 -5.37 -38.60 36.26
CA SER A 337 -4.05 -38.73 35.62
C SER A 337 -3.75 -40.06 34.92
N TRP A 338 -4.47 -41.15 35.24
CA TRP A 338 -4.27 -42.46 34.61
C TRP A 338 -4.89 -42.55 33.20
N ILE A 339 -5.81 -41.66 32.83
CA ILE A 339 -6.48 -41.70 31.52
C ILE A 339 -5.47 -41.42 30.40
N ASP A 340 -4.53 -40.51 30.59
CA ASP A 340 -3.52 -40.16 29.58
C ASP A 340 -2.66 -41.36 29.15
N ALA A 341 -2.26 -42.20 30.11
CA ALA A 341 -1.52 -43.42 29.81
C ALA A 341 -2.39 -44.53 29.19
N ALA A 342 -3.72 -44.42 29.30
CA ALA A 342 -4.66 -45.36 28.73
C ALA A 342 -5.06 -45.02 27.28
N ILE A 343 -4.90 -43.76 26.85
CA ILE A 343 -5.31 -43.26 25.52
C ILE A 343 -4.49 -43.88 24.36
N ASP A 344 -3.32 -44.47 24.63
CA ASP A 344 -2.58 -45.23 23.61
C ASP A 344 -3.33 -46.49 23.12
N ASP A 345 -4.37 -46.91 23.84
CA ASP A 345 -5.31 -47.96 23.39
C ASP A 345 -6.38 -47.39 22.46
N SER A 346 -6.57 -47.99 21.29
CA SER A 346 -7.50 -47.53 20.25
C SER A 346 -8.96 -47.50 20.69
N ASP A 347 -9.39 -48.45 21.54
CA ASP A 347 -10.77 -48.54 22.00
C ASP A 347 -11.05 -47.48 23.08
N ILE A 348 -10.07 -47.27 23.96
CA ILE A 348 -10.12 -46.19 24.97
C ILE A 348 -10.09 -44.82 24.29
N ASN A 349 -9.20 -44.62 23.33
CA ASN A 349 -9.09 -43.37 22.58
C ASN A 349 -10.38 -43.05 21.81
N SER A 350 -11.03 -44.05 21.23
CA SER A 350 -12.31 -43.90 20.54
C SER A 350 -13.41 -43.39 21.48
N ILE A 351 -13.52 -43.96 22.68
CA ILE A 351 -14.48 -43.52 23.71
C ILE A 351 -14.13 -42.13 24.21
N TYR A 352 -12.84 -41.87 24.48
CA TYR A 352 -12.33 -40.59 24.94
C TYR A 352 -12.58 -39.46 23.93
N SER A 353 -12.21 -39.68 22.67
CA SER A 353 -12.43 -38.74 21.55
C SER A 353 -13.92 -38.50 21.28
N THR A 354 -14.75 -39.53 21.44
CA THR A 354 -16.21 -39.39 21.30
C THR A 354 -16.79 -38.51 22.42
N TYR A 355 -16.37 -38.73 23.66
CA TYR A 355 -16.80 -37.94 24.81
C TYR A 355 -16.36 -36.47 24.68
N THR A 356 -15.08 -36.21 24.38
CA THR A 356 -14.52 -34.85 24.27
C THR A 356 -15.10 -34.10 23.07
N GLY A 357 -15.35 -34.78 21.95
CA GLY A 357 -15.88 -34.17 20.73
C GLY A 357 -17.40 -33.96 20.71
N LYS A 358 -18.20 -34.97 21.13
CA LYS A 358 -19.67 -34.96 21.02
C LYS A 358 -20.41 -34.72 22.35
N GLY A 359 -19.70 -34.79 23.47
CA GLY A 359 -20.29 -34.73 24.81
C GLY A 359 -20.94 -36.05 25.25
N GLY A 360 -21.26 -36.16 26.55
CA GLY A 360 -21.88 -37.35 27.16
C GLY A 360 -21.84 -37.31 28.70
N ASP A 361 -22.24 -38.39 29.37
CA ASP A 361 -22.02 -38.58 30.81
C ASP A 361 -20.56 -39.03 31.05
N ILE A 362 -19.81 -38.22 31.80
CA ILE A 362 -18.41 -38.47 32.11
C ILE A 362 -18.23 -39.72 32.96
N ASN A 363 -19.17 -40.00 33.86
CA ASN A 363 -19.09 -41.16 34.73
C ASN A 363 -19.29 -42.44 33.92
N ASP A 364 -20.16 -42.41 32.91
CA ASP A 364 -20.34 -43.53 31.99
C ASP A 364 -19.11 -43.71 31.09
N ALA A 365 -18.53 -42.63 30.56
CA ALA A 365 -17.29 -42.69 29.78
C ALA A 365 -16.15 -43.29 30.62
N ILE A 366 -15.92 -42.77 31.83
CA ILE A 366 -14.92 -43.28 32.79
C ILE A 366 -15.21 -44.75 33.10
N LYS A 367 -16.45 -45.12 33.41
CA LYS A 367 -16.84 -46.50 33.73
C LYS A 367 -16.54 -47.45 32.57
N ASN A 368 -16.83 -47.04 31.33
CA ASN A 368 -16.55 -47.84 30.14
C ASN A 368 -15.05 -48.03 29.93
N ILE A 369 -14.26 -46.97 30.07
CA ILE A 369 -12.80 -47.03 30.00
C ILE A 369 -12.24 -47.95 31.09
N LYS A 370 -12.68 -47.77 32.35
CA LYS A 370 -12.29 -48.63 33.48
C LYS A 370 -12.59 -50.10 33.21
N ASN A 371 -13.76 -50.40 32.64
CA ASN A 371 -14.15 -51.77 32.29
C ASN A 371 -13.25 -52.38 31.22
N ILE A 372 -12.80 -51.59 30.23
CA ILE A 372 -11.85 -52.06 29.22
C ILE A 372 -10.51 -52.39 29.88
N ILE A 373 -9.98 -51.48 30.71
CA ILE A 373 -8.70 -51.66 31.41
C ILE A 373 -8.73 -52.91 32.30
N ILE A 374 -9.79 -53.07 33.10
CA ILE A 374 -9.97 -54.22 34.00
C ILE A 374 -10.02 -55.54 33.22
N LYS A 375 -10.75 -55.58 32.09
CA LYS A 375 -10.89 -56.81 31.28
C LYS A 375 -9.60 -57.18 30.55
N ARG A 376 -8.76 -56.20 30.22
CA ARG A 376 -7.56 -56.42 29.40
C ARG A 376 -6.46 -57.17 30.16
N ASP A 377 -6.34 -56.93 31.47
CA ASP A 377 -5.33 -57.58 32.32
C ASP A 377 -5.96 -58.11 33.61
N GLU A 378 -6.72 -59.21 33.47
CA GLU A 378 -7.39 -59.88 34.59
C GLU A 378 -6.38 -60.34 35.66
N ARG A 379 -5.15 -60.67 35.26
CA ARG A 379 -4.09 -61.07 36.19
C ARG A 379 -3.63 -59.89 37.04
N LYS A 380 -3.23 -58.76 36.44
CA LYS A 380 -2.84 -57.57 37.21
C LYS A 380 -3.99 -57.03 38.05
N THR A 381 -5.22 -57.07 37.52
CA THR A 381 -6.41 -56.69 38.27
C THR A 381 -6.58 -57.53 39.52
N ASN A 382 -6.48 -58.86 39.40
CA ASN A 382 -6.53 -59.76 40.55
C ASN A 382 -5.37 -59.55 41.53
N GLU A 383 -4.18 -59.21 41.06
CA GLU A 383 -3.01 -58.93 41.90
C GLU A 383 -3.21 -57.66 42.75
N ILE A 384 -3.64 -56.56 42.15
CA ILE A 384 -3.87 -55.30 42.88
C ILE A 384 -5.12 -55.38 43.76
N ASP A 385 -6.19 -56.06 43.35
CA ASP A 385 -7.40 -56.24 44.15
C ASP A 385 -7.15 -57.09 45.40
N LYS A 386 -6.32 -58.13 45.30
CA LYS A 386 -5.88 -58.89 46.48
C LYS A 386 -5.11 -58.01 47.46
N LEU A 387 -4.30 -57.08 46.94
CA LEU A 387 -3.49 -56.18 47.76
C LEU A 387 -4.38 -55.14 48.48
N ILE A 388 -5.31 -54.50 47.77
CA ILE A 388 -6.29 -53.57 48.34
C ILE A 388 -7.15 -54.28 49.41
N ASN A 389 -7.67 -55.46 49.10
CA ASN A 389 -8.50 -56.25 50.02
C ASN A 389 -7.75 -56.67 51.29
N LYS A 390 -6.49 -57.11 51.16
CA LYS A 390 -5.63 -57.44 52.33
C LYS A 390 -5.40 -56.23 53.24
N MET A 391 -5.45 -55.02 52.70
CA MET A 391 -5.18 -53.80 53.45
C MET A 391 -6.42 -53.24 54.17
N GLY A 392 -7.62 -53.77 53.93
CA GLY A 392 -8.86 -53.35 54.58
C GLY A 392 -9.41 -52.01 54.11
N LEU A 393 -9.06 -51.60 52.89
CA LEU A 393 -9.30 -50.27 52.34
C LEU A 393 -10.65 -50.23 51.62
N ALA A 394 -11.72 -49.85 52.34
CA ALA A 394 -13.10 -49.87 51.84
C ALA A 394 -13.59 -48.54 51.23
N ASP A 395 -12.77 -47.48 51.24
CA ASP A 395 -13.19 -46.14 50.76
C ASP A 395 -12.72 -45.86 49.31
N ILE A 396 -13.66 -45.78 48.38
CA ILE A 396 -13.45 -46.30 47.01
C ILE A 396 -12.61 -45.38 46.10
N LYS A 397 -12.56 -44.07 46.31
CA LYS A 397 -12.03 -43.15 45.28
C LYS A 397 -10.50 -42.98 45.28
N SER A 398 -9.85 -42.90 46.43
CA SER A 398 -8.41 -42.63 46.52
C SER A 398 -7.53 -43.82 46.11
N TYR A 399 -8.05 -45.04 46.21
CA TYR A 399 -7.36 -46.26 45.76
C TYR A 399 -7.62 -46.58 44.29
N GLU A 400 -8.68 -46.03 43.70
CA GLU A 400 -8.99 -46.21 42.29
C GLU A 400 -7.89 -45.63 41.40
N ASP A 401 -7.39 -44.43 41.70
CA ASP A 401 -6.32 -43.82 40.89
C ASP A 401 -5.03 -44.65 40.96
N VAL A 402 -4.66 -45.16 42.13
CA VAL A 402 -3.49 -46.06 42.30
C VAL A 402 -3.70 -47.39 41.58
N LYS A 403 -4.92 -47.96 41.66
CA LYS A 403 -5.29 -49.18 40.95
C LYS A 403 -5.14 -48.98 39.44
N PHE A 404 -5.72 -47.92 38.89
CA PHE A 404 -5.69 -47.67 37.45
C PHE A 404 -4.30 -47.27 36.97
N ASP A 405 -3.53 -46.47 37.72
CA ASP A 405 -2.11 -46.19 37.42
C ASP A 405 -1.27 -47.47 37.29
N PHE A 406 -1.50 -48.45 38.18
CA PHE A 406 -0.83 -49.75 38.09
C PHE A 406 -1.29 -50.56 36.87
N LEU A 407 -2.60 -50.61 36.62
CA LEU A 407 -3.16 -51.38 35.50
C LEU A 407 -2.70 -50.86 34.13
N VAL A 408 -2.59 -49.53 33.99
CA VAL A 408 -2.08 -48.90 32.76
C VAL A 408 -0.55 -48.83 32.72
N GLY A 409 0.14 -49.32 33.75
CA GLY A 409 1.60 -49.46 33.77
C GLY A 409 2.39 -48.19 34.08
N ARG A 410 1.76 -47.15 34.61
CA ARG A 410 2.47 -45.93 35.06
C ARG A 410 3.31 -46.16 36.30
N ILE A 411 2.93 -47.12 37.13
CA ILE A 411 3.65 -47.50 38.35
C ILE A 411 3.79 -49.03 38.42
N GLY A 412 4.88 -49.50 39.05
CA GLY A 412 5.06 -50.91 39.35
C GLY A 412 4.20 -51.38 40.54
N ILE A 413 4.14 -52.70 40.77
CA ILE A 413 3.35 -53.26 41.89
C ILE A 413 3.89 -52.85 43.26
N GLU A 414 5.22 -52.70 43.41
CA GLU A 414 5.84 -52.24 44.66
C GLU A 414 5.56 -50.76 44.92
N ASP A 415 5.54 -49.93 43.88
CA ASP A 415 5.18 -48.51 44.00
C ASP A 415 3.69 -48.35 44.32
N ALA A 416 2.83 -49.14 43.67
CA ALA A 416 1.41 -49.19 43.96
C ALA A 416 1.17 -49.58 45.43
N LYS A 417 1.90 -50.59 45.92
CA LYS A 417 1.86 -51.00 47.33
C LYS A 417 2.34 -49.88 48.26
N ALA A 418 3.44 -49.20 47.95
CA ALA A 418 3.95 -48.09 48.75
C ALA A 418 2.93 -46.94 48.83
N LYS A 419 2.34 -46.54 47.71
CA LYS A 419 1.29 -45.51 47.66
C LYS A 419 0.03 -45.93 48.44
N LEU A 420 -0.40 -47.19 48.33
CA LEU A 420 -1.54 -47.69 49.10
C LEU A 420 -1.26 -47.72 50.61
N ILE A 421 -0.02 -48.00 51.02
CA ILE A 421 0.41 -47.92 52.44
C ILE A 421 0.40 -46.47 52.91
N GLU A 422 0.92 -45.54 52.10
CA GLU A 422 0.93 -44.11 52.42
C GLU A 422 -0.50 -43.57 52.59
N ILE A 423 -1.40 -43.86 51.65
CA ILE A 423 -2.81 -43.45 51.74
C ILE A 423 -3.45 -44.05 52.99
N LYS A 424 -3.21 -45.33 53.30
CA LYS A 424 -3.72 -45.97 54.51
C LYS A 424 -3.23 -45.30 55.80
N ASN A 425 -2.00 -44.79 55.81
CA ASN A 425 -1.43 -44.14 56.99
C ASN A 425 -1.88 -42.67 57.16
N ASN A 426 -2.40 -42.06 56.09
CA ASN A 426 -2.88 -40.68 56.07
C ASN A 426 -4.40 -40.55 56.27
N ILE A 427 -5.09 -41.67 56.52
CA ILE A 427 -6.51 -41.78 56.91
C ILE A 427 -6.53 -42.30 58.35
#